data_AF-A0A645AYA6-F1
#
_entry.id   AF-A0A645AYA6-F1
#
_cell.length_a   1.000
_cell.length_b   1.000
_cell.length_c   1.000
_cell.angle_alpha   90.00
_cell.angle_beta   90.00
_cell.angle_gamma   90.00
#
_symmetry.space_group_name_H-M   'P 1'
#
loop_
_entity.id
_entity.type
_entity.pdbx_description
1 polymer ?
#
loop_
_entity_poly.entity_id
_entity_poly.type
_entity_poly.pdbx_seq_one_letter_code
_entity_poly.pdbx_strand_id
1 'polypeptide(L)'
;MDEIKSIIHLIIGFLVLIGCLIVGRILANIIPGLLSPSVLGMIIFFILLKTGLVNDKYVRKTSLFFVNNLVLFFLPPLVGIVLIDFNSIYGQLPAIIISAAISTILVMVVTGRLSEKYIDNNN
;
A
#
# COMPACT_ATOMS: atom_id res chain seq x y z
N MET A 1 28.43 -13.95 12.19
CA MET A 1 27.36 -14.96 12.02
C MET A 1 25.96 -14.31 12.11
N ASP A 2 25.84 -13.13 12.72
CA ASP A 2 24.57 -12.44 12.99
C ASP A 2 23.91 -11.78 11.75
N GLU A 3 24.73 -11.33 10.79
CA GLU A 3 24.29 -10.80 9.48
C GLU A 3 23.44 -11.83 8.71
N ILE A 4 23.91 -13.09 8.65
CA ILE A 4 23.25 -14.19 7.92
C ILE A 4 21.87 -14.49 8.52
N LYS A 5 21.78 -14.44 9.85
CA LYS A 5 20.50 -14.65 10.55
C LYS A 5 19.50 -13.54 10.20
N SER A 6 19.95 -12.29 10.08
CA SER A 6 19.08 -11.16 9.71
C SER A 6 18.54 -11.29 8.27
N ILE A 7 19.38 -11.72 7.33
CA ILE A 7 19.00 -11.95 5.93
C ILE A 7 17.96 -13.08 5.81
N ILE A 8 18.13 -14.17 6.56
CA ILE A 8 17.18 -15.29 6.57
C ILE A 8 15.79 -14.83 7.03
N HIS A 9 15.70 -13.97 8.05
CA HIS A 9 14.41 -13.44 8.50
C HIS A 9 13.76 -12.51 7.46
N LEU A 10 14.56 -11.76 6.71
CA LEU A 10 14.08 -10.91 5.61
C LEU A 10 13.43 -11.75 4.50
N ILE A 11 14.10 -12.83 4.11
CA ILE A 11 13.64 -13.79 3.09
C ILE A 11 12.32 -14.45 3.51
N ILE A 12 12.21 -14.86 4.79
CA ILE A 12 10.98 -15.46 5.31
C ILE A 12 9.82 -14.45 5.24
N GLY A 13 10.04 -13.20 5.67
CA GLY A 13 9.02 -12.16 5.57
C GLY A 13 8.60 -11.89 4.12
N PHE A 14 9.55 -11.93 3.18
CA PHE A 14 9.26 -11.73 1.75
C PHE A 14 8.44 -12.89 1.18
N LEU A 15 8.76 -14.13 1.56
CA LEU A 15 8.04 -15.31 1.14
C LEU A 15 6.60 -15.32 1.66
N VAL A 16 6.37 -14.82 2.88
CA VAL A 16 5.01 -14.62 3.42
C VAL A 16 4.24 -13.57 2.60
N LEU A 17 4.87 -12.43 2.27
CA LEU A 17 4.23 -11.38 1.47
C LEU A 17 3.85 -11.89 0.06
N ILE A 18 4.77 -12.61 -0.61
CA ILE A 18 4.49 -13.22 -1.92
C ILE A 18 3.42 -14.31 -1.80
N GLY A 19 3.50 -15.18 -0.80
CA GLY A 19 2.50 -16.21 -0.56
C GLY A 19 1.11 -15.61 -0.40
N CYS A 20 1.00 -14.52 0.36
CA CYS A 20 -0.25 -13.80 0.56
C CYS A 20 -0.79 -13.17 -0.73
N LEU A 21 0.09 -12.60 -1.57
CA LEU A 21 -0.28 -12.07 -2.88
C LEU A 21 -0.78 -13.16 -3.82
N ILE A 22 -0.13 -14.33 -3.83
CA ILE A 22 -0.54 -15.48 -4.65
C ILE A 22 -1.92 -15.98 -4.21
N VAL A 23 -2.14 -16.14 -2.90
CA VAL A 23 -3.45 -16.53 -2.37
C VAL A 23 -4.50 -15.48 -2.73
N GLY A 24 -4.19 -14.20 -2.57
CA GLY A 24 -5.08 -13.10 -2.99
C GLY A 24 -5.42 -13.10 -4.47
N ARG A 25 -4.45 -13.46 -5.33
CA ARG A 25 -4.65 -13.60 -6.78
C ARG A 25 -5.53 -14.81 -7.13
N ILE A 26 -5.31 -15.95 -6.46
CA ILE A 26 -6.15 -17.14 -6.64
C ILE A 26 -7.59 -16.81 -6.22
N LEU A 27 -7.77 -16.14 -5.08
CA LEU A 27 -9.09 -15.76 -4.58
C LEU A 27 -9.78 -14.73 -5.48
N ALA A 28 -9.04 -13.75 -6.00
CA ALA A 28 -9.56 -12.76 -6.95
C ALA A 28 -10.04 -13.40 -8.28
N ASN A 29 -9.44 -14.52 -8.68
CA ASN A 29 -9.87 -15.25 -9.87
C ASN A 29 -11.16 -16.06 -9.64
N ILE A 30 -11.42 -16.46 -8.39
CA ILE A 30 -12.64 -17.21 -8.00
C ILE A 30 -13.83 -16.28 -7.75
N ILE A 31 -13.58 -15.07 -7.24
CA ILE A 31 -14.59 -14.00 -7.08
C ILE A 31 -14.30 -12.89 -8.10
N PRO A 32 -14.70 -13.07 -9.38
CA PRO A 32 -14.53 -12.03 -10.39
C PRO A 32 -15.42 -10.82 -10.05
N GLY A 33 -14.79 -9.67 -9.82
CA GLY A 33 -15.47 -8.37 -9.80
C GLY A 33 -15.47 -7.60 -8.48
N LEU A 34 -15.06 -8.19 -7.35
CA LEU A 34 -15.13 -7.47 -6.07
C LEU A 34 -13.88 -6.60 -5.78
N LEU A 35 -12.66 -7.07 -6.03
CA LEU A 35 -11.43 -6.40 -5.61
C LEU A 35 -10.21 -6.72 -6.51
N SER A 36 -9.27 -5.78 -6.62
CA SER A 36 -7.96 -6.04 -7.23
C SER A 36 -7.19 -7.11 -6.43
N PRO A 37 -6.44 -8.01 -7.09
CA PRO A 37 -5.64 -9.05 -6.41
C PRO A 37 -4.77 -8.54 -5.26
N SER A 38 -4.19 -7.33 -5.41
CA SER A 38 -3.34 -6.71 -4.39
C SER A 38 -4.12 -6.34 -3.12
N VAL A 39 -5.36 -5.86 -3.25
CA VAL A 39 -6.21 -5.50 -2.11
C VAL A 39 -6.65 -6.75 -1.36
N LEU A 40 -7.01 -7.82 -2.09
CA LEU A 40 -7.30 -9.12 -1.51
C LEU A 40 -6.08 -9.69 -0.75
N GLY A 41 -4.90 -9.59 -1.34
CA GLY A 41 -3.64 -9.95 -0.67
C GLY A 41 -3.43 -9.18 0.63
N MET A 42 -3.71 -7.88 0.68
CA MET A 42 -3.62 -7.09 1.92
C MET A 42 -4.61 -7.56 3.00
N ILE A 43 -5.85 -7.89 2.63
CA ILE A 43 -6.86 -8.39 3.58
C ILE A 43 -6.44 -9.74 4.17
N ILE A 44 -5.97 -10.66 3.32
CA ILE A 44 -5.48 -11.97 3.77
C ILE A 44 -4.27 -11.79 4.70
N PHE A 45 -3.37 -10.87 4.37
CA PHE A 45 -2.19 -10.61 5.18
C PHE A 45 -2.59 -10.09 6.58
N PHE A 46 -3.59 -9.21 6.63
CA PHE A 46 -4.15 -8.71 7.87
C PHE A 46 -4.78 -9.82 8.73
N ILE A 47 -5.56 -10.72 8.12
CA ILE A 47 -6.14 -11.87 8.83
C ILE A 47 -5.03 -12.80 9.35
N LEU A 48 -3.98 -13.03 8.57
CA LEU A 48 -2.86 -13.88 8.94
C LEU A 48 -2.07 -13.30 10.13
N LEU A 49 -1.87 -11.98 10.15
CA LEU A 49 -1.32 -11.24 11.28
C LEU A 49 -2.22 -11.34 12.53
N LYS A 50 -3.53 -11.18 12.36
CA LYS A 50 -4.51 -11.27 13.48
C LYS A 50 -4.55 -12.68 14.09
N THR A 51 -4.33 -13.71 13.28
CA THR A 51 -4.35 -15.12 13.72
C THR A 51 -3.08 -15.48 14.50
N GLY A 52 -2.05 -14.62 14.51
CA GLY A 52 -0.78 -14.88 15.19
C GLY A 52 0.03 -16.03 14.57
N LEU A 53 -0.39 -16.51 13.38
CA LEU A 53 0.24 -17.64 12.68
C LEU A 53 1.66 -17.30 12.20
N VAL A 54 1.98 -16.02 12.11
CA VAL A 54 3.26 -15.51 11.62
C VAL A 54 3.86 -14.59 12.67
N ASN A 55 5.15 -14.79 12.96
CA ASN A 55 5.90 -13.93 13.89
C ASN A 55 5.97 -12.50 13.33
N ASP A 56 5.23 -11.59 13.99
CA ASP A 56 5.04 -10.21 13.56
C ASP A 56 6.38 -9.50 13.32
N LYS A 57 7.39 -9.77 14.16
CA LYS A 57 8.69 -9.10 14.11
C LYS A 57 9.41 -9.32 12.79
N TYR A 58 9.29 -10.51 12.19
CA TYR A 58 10.02 -10.81 10.95
C TYR A 58 9.36 -10.15 9.74
N VAL A 59 8.05 -10.30 9.61
CA VAL A 59 7.33 -9.69 8.48
C VAL A 59 7.31 -8.17 8.59
N ARG A 60 7.23 -7.62 9.80
CA ARG A 60 7.28 -6.19 10.03
C ARG A 60 8.62 -5.59 9.61
N LYS A 61 9.75 -6.24 9.92
CA LYS A 61 11.07 -5.80 9.44
C LYS A 61 11.15 -5.81 7.91
N THR A 62 10.70 -6.88 7.27
CA THR A 62 10.69 -6.96 5.80
C THR A 62 9.78 -5.91 5.18
N SER A 63 8.54 -5.79 5.65
CA SER A 63 7.58 -4.81 5.13
C SER A 63 8.07 -3.37 5.28
N LEU A 64 8.62 -3.01 6.46
CA LEU A 64 9.23 -1.70 6.67
C LEU A 64 10.42 -1.44 5.75
N PHE A 65 11.23 -2.46 5.45
CA PHE A 65 12.32 -2.30 4.48
C PHE A 65 11.79 -1.94 3.08
N PHE A 66 10.71 -2.57 2.61
CA PHE A 66 10.09 -2.23 1.33
C PHE A 66 9.43 -0.85 1.34
N VAL A 67 8.72 -0.50 2.41
CA VAL A 67 8.06 0.80 2.55
C VAL A 67 9.08 1.94 2.65
N ASN A 68 10.16 1.76 3.39
CA ASN A 68 11.23 2.74 3.49
C ASN A 68 11.95 2.96 2.15
N ASN A 69 12.05 1.92 1.31
CA ASN A 69 12.63 2.00 -0.02
C ASN A 69 11.59 2.17 -1.13
N LEU A 70 10.35 2.54 -0.80
CA LEU A 70 9.25 2.59 -1.75
C LEU A 70 9.51 3.59 -2.88
N VAL A 71 10.08 4.75 -2.56
CA VAL A 71 10.47 5.74 -3.58
C VAL A 71 11.38 5.12 -4.65
N LEU A 72 12.36 4.30 -4.26
CA LEU A 72 13.26 3.63 -5.20
C LEU A 72 12.52 2.68 -6.15
N PHE A 73 11.46 2.00 -5.69
CA PHE A 73 10.69 1.07 -6.51
C PHE A 73 9.67 1.76 -7.43
N PHE A 74 9.14 2.91 -7.01
CA PHE A 74 8.15 3.66 -7.79
C PHE A 74 8.76 4.69 -8.74
N LEU A 75 9.98 5.17 -8.44
CA LEU A 75 10.65 6.18 -9.26
C LEU A 75 10.94 5.71 -10.70
N PRO A 76 11.47 4.50 -10.98
CA PRO A 76 11.76 4.07 -12.34
C PRO A 76 10.52 3.97 -13.24
N PRO A 77 9.40 3.34 -12.79
CA PRO A 77 8.15 3.37 -13.55
C PRO A 77 7.61 4.78 -13.76
N LEU A 78 7.64 5.64 -12.72
CA LEU A 78 7.17 7.03 -12.85
C LEU A 78 7.96 7.80 -13.90
N VAL A 79 9.29 7.76 -13.80
CA VAL A 79 10.19 8.45 -14.72
C VAL A 79 10.00 7.94 -16.14
N GLY A 80 9.78 6.62 -16.32
CA GLY A 80 9.45 6.03 -17.62
C GLY A 80 8.17 6.59 -18.25
N ILE A 81 7.13 6.85 -17.45
CA ILE A 81 5.87 7.43 -17.95
C ILE A 81 6.06 8.90 -18.33
N VAL A 82 6.76 9.67 -17.50
CA VAL A 82 7.01 11.10 -17.77
C VAL A 82 7.94 11.26 -18.99
N LEU A 83 9.04 10.48 -19.06
CA LEU A 83 9.64 9.84 -20.24
C LEU A 83 8.96 10.04 -21.61
N ILE A 84 7.80 9.41 -21.73
CA ILE A 84 7.21 9.04 -23.02
C ILE A 84 6.22 10.11 -23.50
N ASP A 85 5.57 10.83 -22.58
CA ASP A 85 4.49 11.79 -22.85
C ASP A 85 4.76 13.20 -22.28
N PHE A 86 6.01 13.66 -22.31
CA PHE A 86 6.42 14.93 -21.71
C PHE A 86 5.58 16.14 -22.15
N ASN A 87 5.24 16.26 -23.44
CA ASN A 87 4.52 17.43 -23.96
C ASN A 87 3.05 17.48 -23.51
N SER A 88 2.38 16.34 -23.38
CA SER A 88 0.97 16.29 -22.94
C SER A 88 0.84 16.53 -21.44
N ILE A 89 1.78 16.01 -20.65
CA ILE A 89 1.76 16.16 -19.19
C ILE A 89 2.08 17.59 -18.77
N TYR A 90 3.02 18.28 -19.43
CA TYR A 90 3.46 19.61 -18.99
C TYR A 90 2.33 20.64 -18.96
N GLY A 91 1.40 20.58 -19.91
CA GLY A 91 0.21 21.44 -19.93
C GLY A 91 -0.82 21.12 -18.83
N GLN A 92 -0.81 19.90 -18.30
CA GLN A 92 -1.78 19.42 -17.29
C GLN A 92 -1.19 19.34 -15.87
N LEU A 93 0.13 19.44 -15.72
CA LEU A 93 0.82 19.52 -14.43
C LEU A 93 0.15 20.48 -13.43
N PRO A 94 -0.17 21.75 -13.78
CA PRO A 94 -0.85 22.64 -12.85
C PRO A 94 -2.24 22.13 -12.44
N ALA A 95 -3.00 21.55 -13.38
CA ALA A 95 -4.31 20.98 -13.09
C ALA A 95 -4.22 19.75 -12.16
N ILE A 96 -3.21 18.90 -12.33
CA ILE A 96 -2.97 17.73 -11.46
C ILE A 96 -2.65 18.19 -10.03
N ILE A 97 -1.74 19.15 -9.86
CA ILE A 97 -1.34 19.64 -8.53
C ILE A 97 -2.52 20.31 -7.83
N ILE A 98 -3.25 21.18 -8.54
CA ILE A 98 -4.39 21.91 -7.99
C ILE A 98 -5.52 20.95 -7.61
N SER A 99 -5.87 20.00 -8.47
CA SER A 99 -6.92 19.01 -8.18
C SER A 99 -6.55 18.09 -7.01
N ALA A 100 -5.29 17.64 -6.93
CA ALA A 100 -4.81 16.82 -5.82
C ALA A 100 -4.80 17.58 -4.48
N ALA A 101 -4.35 18.84 -4.49
CA ALA A 101 -4.35 19.69 -3.30
C ALA A 101 -5.77 19.96 -2.80
N ILE A 102 -6.68 20.35 -3.70
CA ILE A 102 -8.09 20.59 -3.38
C ILE A 102 -8.74 19.31 -2.85
N SER A 103 -8.51 18.17 -3.51
CA SER A 103 -9.03 16.87 -3.07
C SER A 103 -8.55 16.52 -1.66
N THR A 104 -7.25 16.72 -1.39
CA THR A 104 -6.66 16.42 -0.08
C THR A 104 -7.24 17.31 1.03
N ILE A 105 -7.35 18.62 0.78
CA ILE A 105 -7.93 19.58 1.74
C ILE A 105 -9.40 19.24 1.98
N LEU A 106 -10.16 18.97 0.91
CA LEU A 106 -11.58 18.67 1.00
C LEU A 106 -11.84 17.38 1.78
N VAL A 107 -11.08 16.31 1.49
CA VAL A 107 -11.16 15.04 2.25
C VAL A 107 -10.83 15.27 3.73
N MET A 108 -9.79 16.06 4.03
CA MET A 108 -9.40 16.36 5.40
C MET A 108 -10.49 17.15 6.16
N VAL A 109 -11.08 18.16 5.53
CA VAL A 109 -12.17 18.96 6.13
C VAL A 109 -13.43 18.12 6.35
N VAL A 110 -13.84 17.33 5.36
CA VAL A 110 -15.03 16.47 5.47
C VAL A 110 -14.84 15.42 6.55
N THR A 111 -13.69 14.74 6.56
CA THR A 111 -13.38 13.73 7.60
C THR A 111 -13.33 14.36 8.99
N GLY A 112 -12.73 15.56 9.12
CA GLY A 112 -12.69 16.30 10.37
C GLY A 112 -14.09 16.65 10.89
N ARG A 113 -14.95 17.23 10.04
CA ARG A 113 -16.33 17.58 10.40
C ARG A 113 -17.20 16.36 10.72
N LEU A 114 -17.02 15.25 10.01
CA LEU A 114 -17.71 14.00 10.30
C LEU A 114 -17.29 13.42 11.65
N SER A 115 -15.99 13.45 11.97
CA SER A 115 -15.46 13.01 13.26
C SER A 115 -16.01 13.87 14.41
N GLU A 116 -16.02 15.19 14.23
CA GLU A 116 -16.56 16.12 15.23
C GLU A 116 -18.07 15.87 15.45
N LYS A 117 -18.86 15.68 14.39
CA LYS A 117 -20.29 15.39 14.48
C LYS A 117 -20.61 14.04 15.14
N TYR A 118 -19.76 13.02 14.93
CA TYR A 118 -19.92 11.72 15.61
C TYR A 118 -19.59 11.78 17.10
N ILE A 119 -18.66 12.65 17.50
CA ILE A 119 -18.27 12.85 18.90
C ILE A 119 -19.31 13.72 19.63
N ASP A 120 -19.85 14.74 18.96
CA ASP A 120 -20.84 15.66 19.55
C ASP A 120 -22.23 15.02 19.73
N ASN A 121 -22.63 14.09 18.86
CA ASN A 121 -23.91 13.38 18.95
C ASN A 121 -23.91 12.20 19.95
N ASN A 122 -22.86 12.05 20.76
CA ASN A 122 -22.72 10.98 21.77
C ASN A 122 -22.51 11.55 23.20
N ASN A 123 -22.91 12.81 23.41
CA ASN A 123 -23.13 13.46 24.71
C ASN A 123 -24.62 13.85 24.85
#